data_AF-A0A938F0E4-F1
#
_entry.id   AF-A0A938F0E4-F1
#
_cell.length_a   1.000
_cell.length_b   1.000
_cell.length_c   1.000
_cell.angle_alpha   90.00
_cell.angle_beta   90.00
_cell.angle_gamma   90.00
#
_symmetry.space_group_name_H-M   'P 1'
#
loop_
_entity.id
_entity.type
_entity.pdbx_description
1 polymer ?
#
loop_
_entity_poly.entity_id
_entity_poly.type
_entity_poly.pdbx_seq_one_letter_code
_entity_poly.pdbx_strand_id
1 'polypeptide(L)'
;MKTALKATDVRRNWSKFIDDIKWVKPAFIKRNRDIIAVLPFDLLEFILKEYKLTVKVTQEEDGSYTGIINEMDLMTNAPDIESLKIKIAKELKEYSEEYMDEFRLYYNGTNRKNHFPYVYRIILVSDDIGKVKELFSLSFKLKKKAS
;
A
#
# COMPACT_ATOMS: atom_id res chain seq x y z
N MET A 1 -23.87 3.92 -16.18
CA MET A 1 -22.49 4.24 -16.62
C MET A 1 -22.43 4.21 -18.15
N LYS A 2 -22.47 5.38 -18.80
CA LYS A 2 -22.58 5.51 -20.27
C LYS A 2 -21.24 5.37 -21.03
N THR A 3 -20.13 5.07 -20.36
CA THR A 3 -18.77 5.25 -20.91
C THR A 3 -17.84 4.03 -20.84
N ALA A 4 -18.33 2.85 -20.40
CA ALA A 4 -17.48 1.66 -20.34
C ALA A 4 -17.32 0.99 -21.72
N LEU A 5 -16.07 0.76 -22.15
CA LEU A 5 -15.71 0.07 -23.38
C LEU A 5 -16.04 -1.42 -23.27
N LYS A 6 -16.52 -2.06 -24.34
CA LYS A 6 -16.74 -3.52 -24.32
C LYS A 6 -15.39 -4.24 -24.34
N ALA A 7 -15.23 -5.28 -23.51
CA ALA A 7 -14.00 -6.08 -23.48
C ALA A 7 -13.61 -6.67 -24.85
N THR A 8 -14.59 -7.01 -25.69
CA THR A 8 -14.35 -7.52 -27.05
C THR A 8 -13.73 -6.47 -27.97
N ASP A 9 -14.14 -5.21 -27.84
CA ASP A 9 -13.62 -4.11 -28.65
C ASP A 9 -12.22 -3.71 -28.19
N VAL A 10 -11.97 -3.73 -26.88
CA VAL A 10 -10.63 -3.54 -26.30
C VAL A 10 -9.67 -4.63 -26.79
N ARG A 11 -10.09 -5.90 -26.73
CA ARG A 11 -9.28 -7.03 -27.22
C ARG A 11 -8.94 -6.91 -28.71
N ARG A 12 -9.90 -6.51 -29.54
CA ARG A 12 -9.70 -6.33 -30.99
C ARG A 12 -8.72 -5.18 -31.30
N ASN A 13 -8.64 -4.17 -30.43
CA ASN A 13 -7.87 -2.95 -30.65
C ASN A 13 -6.85 -2.71 -29.52
N TRP A 14 -6.19 -3.76 -29.02
CA TRP A 14 -5.40 -3.69 -27.78
C TRP A 14 -4.30 -2.63 -27.80
N SER A 15 -3.47 -2.60 -28.85
CA SER A 15 -2.36 -1.63 -28.93
C SER A 15 -2.88 -0.19 -28.90
N LYS A 16 -3.89 0.12 -29.74
CA LYS A 16 -4.53 1.43 -29.76
C LYS A 16 -5.14 1.79 -28.40
N PHE A 17 -5.78 0.84 -27.74
CA PHE A 17 -6.34 1.05 -26.40
C PHE A 17 -5.27 1.42 -25.37
N ILE A 18 -4.10 0.77 -25.40
CA ILE A 18 -2.98 1.10 -24.52
C ILE A 18 -2.40 2.48 -24.84
N ASP A 19 -2.21 2.80 -26.13
CA ASP A 19 -1.75 4.12 -26.55
C ASP A 19 -2.72 5.21 -26.06
N ASP A 20 -4.02 4.99 -26.23
CA ASP A 20 -5.05 5.92 -25.77
C ASP A 20 -5.00 6.09 -24.23
N ILE A 21 -4.85 5.03 -23.44
CA ILE A 21 -4.78 5.16 -21.96
C ILE A 21 -3.57 5.99 -21.52
N LYS A 22 -2.41 5.77 -22.16
CA LYS A 22 -1.16 6.47 -21.81
C LYS A 22 -1.30 7.99 -21.94
N TRP A 23 -2.15 8.46 -22.85
CA TRP A 23 -2.26 9.88 -23.19
C TRP A 23 -3.62 10.51 -22.86
N VAL A 24 -4.70 9.74 -22.63
CA VAL A 24 -6.07 10.28 -22.74
C VAL A 24 -6.88 10.30 -21.44
N LYS A 25 -6.71 9.37 -20.47
CA LYS A 25 -7.40 9.29 -19.14
C LYS A 25 -7.66 7.81 -18.74
N PRO A 26 -8.06 7.54 -17.48
CA PRO A 26 -8.57 6.23 -17.08
C PRO A 26 -9.70 5.71 -17.96
N ALA A 27 -9.77 4.39 -18.08
CA ALA A 27 -10.81 3.71 -18.83
C ALA A 27 -11.54 2.69 -17.97
N PHE A 28 -12.82 2.47 -18.28
CA PHE A 28 -13.61 1.38 -17.73
C PHE A 28 -13.91 0.38 -18.83
N ILE A 29 -13.67 -0.89 -18.58
CA ILE A 29 -13.95 -1.99 -19.50
C ILE A 29 -15.10 -2.81 -18.91
N LYS A 30 -16.18 -2.98 -19.67
CA LYS A 30 -17.29 -3.85 -19.31
C LYS A 30 -17.08 -5.25 -19.87
N ARG A 31 -17.11 -6.26 -18.99
CA ARG A 31 -17.11 -7.69 -19.32
C ARG A 31 -18.30 -8.35 -18.64
N ASN A 32 -19.34 -8.70 -19.41
CA ASN A 32 -20.59 -9.24 -18.87
C ASN A 32 -21.21 -8.32 -17.80
N ARG A 33 -21.22 -8.77 -16.54
CA ARG A 33 -21.71 -8.02 -15.37
C ARG A 33 -20.62 -7.23 -14.65
N ASP A 34 -19.35 -7.50 -14.96
CA ASP A 34 -18.20 -6.89 -14.30
C ASP A 34 -17.71 -5.64 -15.02
N ILE A 35 -17.09 -4.75 -14.25
CA ILE A 35 -16.41 -3.55 -14.74
C ILE A 35 -14.96 -3.60 -14.23
N ILE A 36 -14.01 -3.50 -15.15
CA ILE A 36 -12.58 -3.42 -14.87
C ILE A 36 -12.16 -1.97 -15.08
N ALA A 37 -11.47 -1.38 -14.11
CA ALA A 37 -10.86 -0.07 -14.27
C ALA A 37 -9.41 -0.24 -14.74
N VAL A 38 -8.99 0.61 -15.68
CA VAL A 38 -7.61 0.70 -16.14
C VAL A 38 -7.14 2.14 -15.91
N LEU A 39 -6.00 2.27 -15.23
CA LEU A 39 -5.44 3.53 -14.76
C LEU A 39 -3.99 3.61 -15.24
N PRO A 40 -3.52 4.78 -15.74
CA PRO A 40 -2.09 5.05 -15.83
C PRO A 40 -1.43 4.94 -14.46
N PHE A 41 -0.18 4.47 -14.43
CA PHE A 41 0.56 4.26 -13.18
C PHE A 41 0.64 5.53 -12.33
N ASP A 42 1.02 6.67 -12.92
CA ASP A 42 1.13 7.95 -12.21
C ASP A 42 -0.18 8.38 -11.53
N LEU A 43 -1.33 8.04 -12.13
CA LEU A 43 -2.62 8.35 -11.52
C LEU A 43 -2.95 7.40 -10.38
N LEU A 44 -2.60 6.12 -10.50
CA LEU A 44 -2.71 5.16 -9.41
C LEU A 44 -1.83 5.62 -8.23
N GLU A 45 -0.59 6.01 -8.48
CA GLU A 45 0.30 6.59 -7.47
C GLU A 45 -0.31 7.85 -6.84
N PHE A 46 -0.84 8.76 -7.66
CA PHE A 46 -1.49 9.98 -7.19
C PHE A 46 -2.68 9.71 -6.27
N ILE A 47 -3.48 8.66 -6.55
CA ILE A 47 -4.59 8.24 -5.69
C ILE A 47 -4.07 7.63 -4.39
N LEU A 48 -3.03 6.79 -4.48
CA LEU A 48 -2.50 6.06 -3.34
C LEU A 48 -1.66 6.93 -2.38
N LYS A 49 -1.16 8.08 -2.82
CA LYS A 49 -0.33 8.97 -1.99
C LYS A 49 -1.00 9.42 -0.67
N GLU A 50 -2.33 9.44 -0.64
CA GLU A 50 -3.12 9.83 0.55
C GLU A 50 -3.07 8.78 1.66
N TYR A 51 -2.75 7.51 1.35
CA TYR A 51 -2.69 6.42 2.31
C TYR A 51 -1.35 6.40 3.03
N LYS A 52 -1.15 7.37 3.93
CA LYS A 52 0.09 7.56 4.70
C LYS A 52 0.16 6.58 5.87
N LEU A 53 1.34 6.01 6.10
CA LEU A 53 1.58 5.11 7.22
C LEU A 53 2.11 5.90 8.42
N THR A 54 1.63 5.56 9.61
CA THR A 54 2.08 6.18 10.86
C THR A 54 2.57 5.12 11.84
N VAL A 55 3.78 5.34 12.33
CA VAL A 55 4.42 4.44 13.29
C VAL A 55 4.48 5.14 14.64
N LYS A 56 3.88 4.52 15.66
CA LYS A 56 4.08 4.94 17.06
C LYS A 56 5.31 4.23 17.62
N VAL A 57 6.28 5.01 18.06
CA VAL A 57 7.53 4.53 18.63
C VAL A 57 7.48 4.67 20.15
N THR A 58 7.81 3.59 20.84
CA THR A 58 8.02 3.53 22.29
C THR A 58 9.43 3.00 22.56
N GLN A 59 10.14 3.64 23.48
CA GLN A 59 11.40 3.11 23.99
C GLN A 59 11.10 2.14 25.15
N GLU A 60 11.64 0.94 25.05
CA GLU A 60 11.50 -0.13 26.03
C GLU A 60 12.50 0.02 27.19
N GLU A 61 12.32 -0.78 28.24
CA GLU A 61 13.16 -0.74 29.45
C GLU A 61 14.63 -1.12 29.17
N ASP A 62 14.86 -2.01 28.21
CA ASP A 62 16.20 -2.44 27.77
C ASP A 62 16.90 -1.43 26.83
N GLY A 63 16.25 -0.29 26.56
CA GLY A 63 16.74 0.76 25.68
C GLY A 63 16.42 0.54 24.20
N SER A 64 15.85 -0.61 23.81
CA SER A 64 15.38 -0.88 22.46
C SER A 64 14.15 -0.03 22.12
N TYR A 65 13.76 -0.04 20.84
CA TYR A 65 12.61 0.70 20.35
C TYR A 65 11.61 -0.22 19.66
N THR A 66 10.35 -0.14 20.08
CA THR A 66 9.23 -0.80 19.43
C THR A 66 8.44 0.21 18.60
N GLY A 67 8.22 -0.11 17.32
CA GLY A 67 7.37 0.63 16.40
C GLY A 67 6.08 -0.13 16.12
N ILE A 68 4.94 0.52 16.32
CA ILE A 68 3.60 0.00 16.01
C ILE A 68 3.04 0.76 14.81
N ILE A 69 2.73 0.06 13.72
CA ILE A 69 2.15 0.61 12.50
C ILE A 69 0.62 0.65 12.67
N ASN A 70 0.06 1.85 12.81
CA ASN A 70 -1.34 2.02 13.22
C ASN A 70 -2.35 1.49 12.19
N GLU A 71 -2.00 1.57 10.91
CA GLU A 71 -2.94 1.27 9.81
C GLU A 71 -3.02 -0.22 9.46
N MET A 72 -2.07 -1.04 9.91
CA MET A 72 -1.91 -2.43 9.46
C MET A 72 -1.82 -3.47 10.58
N ASP A 73 -1.92 -3.03 11.84
CA ASP A 73 -1.80 -3.90 13.03
C ASP A 73 -0.51 -4.74 13.00
N LEU A 74 0.58 -4.07 12.65
CA LEU A 74 1.93 -4.63 12.59
C LEU A 74 2.79 -3.95 13.64
N MET A 75 3.72 -4.70 14.23
CA MET A 75 4.69 -4.16 15.16
C MET A 75 6.07 -4.76 14.94
N THR A 76 7.10 -4.00 15.24
CA THR A 76 8.47 -4.51 15.19
C THR A 76 9.34 -3.84 16.24
N ASN A 77 10.39 -4.53 16.68
CA ASN A 77 11.33 -4.05 17.68
C ASN A 77 12.77 -4.11 17.14
N ALA A 78 13.58 -3.12 17.48
CA ALA A 78 14.98 -3.03 17.09
C ALA A 78 15.80 -2.26 18.15
N PRO A 79 17.13 -2.47 18.22
CA PRO A 79 17.99 -1.86 19.24
C PRO A 79 18.12 -0.33 19.12
N ASP A 80 17.93 0.23 17.92
CA ASP A 80 18.02 1.66 17.65
C ASP A 80 17.02 2.10 16.58
N ILE A 81 16.84 3.41 16.42
CA ILE A 81 15.85 3.99 15.51
C ILE A 81 16.13 3.71 14.02
N GLU A 82 17.40 3.68 13.59
CA GLU A 82 17.70 3.41 12.19
C GLU A 82 17.46 1.93 11.85
N SER A 83 17.88 1.04 12.74
CA SER A 83 17.55 -0.38 12.66
C SER A 83 16.04 -0.61 12.68
N LEU A 84 15.29 0.15 13.50
CA LEU A 84 13.83 0.09 13.57
C LEU A 84 13.20 0.47 12.22
N LYS A 85 13.60 1.58 11.61
CA LYS A 85 13.08 2.01 10.31
C LYS A 85 13.32 0.96 9.22
N ILE A 86 14.52 0.37 9.19
CA ILE A 86 14.85 -0.69 8.21
C ILE A 86 13.96 -1.91 8.43
N LYS A 87 13.79 -2.33 9.70
CA LYS A 87 12.96 -3.48 10.05
C LYS A 87 11.49 -3.25 9.72
N ILE A 88 10.96 -2.07 10.00
CA ILE A 88 9.60 -1.65 9.60
C ILE A 88 9.43 -1.74 8.08
N ALA A 89 10.36 -1.19 7.31
CA ALA A 89 10.26 -1.21 5.86
C ALA A 89 10.26 -2.64 5.28
N LYS A 90 11.08 -3.54 5.85
CA LYS A 90 11.08 -4.96 5.49
C LYS A 90 9.78 -5.67 5.88
N GLU A 91 9.31 -5.46 7.11
CA GLU A 91 8.04 -6.03 7.60
C GLU A 91 6.86 -5.59 6.71
N LEU A 92 6.79 -4.30 6.37
CA LEU A 92 5.77 -3.76 5.46
C LEU A 92 5.82 -4.41 4.09
N LYS A 93 7.02 -4.61 3.54
CA LYS A 93 7.22 -5.28 2.25
C LYS A 93 6.76 -6.73 2.34
N GLU A 94 7.28 -7.50 3.28
CA GLU A 94 7.01 -8.94 3.44
C GLU A 94 5.50 -9.17 3.65
N TYR A 95 4.87 -8.41 4.55
CA TYR A 95 3.43 -8.47 4.75
C TYR A 95 2.64 -8.12 3.48
N SER A 96 3.09 -7.12 2.72
CA SER A 96 2.39 -6.70 1.51
C SER A 96 2.50 -7.73 0.38
N GLU A 97 3.66 -8.38 0.25
CA GLU A 97 3.88 -9.48 -0.69
C GLU A 97 2.99 -10.68 -0.30
N GLU A 98 2.99 -11.09 0.97
CA GLU A 98 2.14 -12.17 1.46
C GLU A 98 0.64 -11.85 1.28
N TYR A 99 0.24 -10.60 1.54
CA TYR A 99 -1.14 -10.15 1.31
C TYR A 99 -1.54 -10.32 -0.16
N MET A 100 -0.63 -10.02 -1.11
CA MET A 100 -0.91 -10.14 -2.53
C MET A 100 -0.90 -11.60 -3.01
N ASP A 101 0.00 -12.42 -2.48
CA ASP A 101 0.07 -13.85 -2.78
C ASP A 101 -1.17 -14.59 -2.28
N GLU A 102 -1.63 -14.25 -1.07
CA GLU A 102 -2.81 -14.81 -0.42
C GLU A 102 -4.01 -13.84 -0.45
N PHE A 103 -4.18 -13.11 -1.55
CA PHE A 103 -5.13 -11.99 -1.67
C PHE A 103 -6.55 -12.33 -1.23
N ARG A 104 -7.07 -13.51 -1.59
CA ARG A 104 -8.44 -13.90 -1.20
C ARG A 104 -8.60 -14.10 0.30
N LEU A 105 -7.57 -14.62 0.97
CA LEU A 105 -7.59 -14.83 2.41
C LEU A 105 -7.57 -13.47 3.13
N TYR A 106 -6.58 -12.63 2.79
CA TYR A 106 -6.38 -11.35 3.44
C TYR A 106 -7.48 -10.32 3.11
N TYR A 107 -7.89 -10.20 1.86
CA TYR A 107 -8.90 -9.21 1.45
C TYR A 107 -10.28 -9.49 2.06
N ASN A 108 -10.60 -10.76 2.33
CA ASN A 108 -11.86 -11.18 2.96
C ASN A 108 -11.73 -11.40 4.48
N GLY A 109 -10.54 -11.26 5.04
CA GLY A 109 -10.29 -11.40 6.47
C GLY A 109 -10.86 -10.24 7.29
N THR A 110 -11.27 -10.51 8.52
CA THR A 110 -11.75 -9.51 9.47
C THR A 110 -10.71 -8.41 9.67
N ASN A 111 -11.11 -7.15 9.52
CA ASN A 111 -10.25 -5.95 9.64
C ASN A 111 -9.08 -5.84 8.64
N ARG A 112 -8.87 -6.82 7.75
CA ARG A 112 -7.72 -6.84 6.81
C ARG A 112 -8.02 -6.21 5.45
N LYS A 113 -9.30 -6.12 5.06
CA LYS A 113 -9.72 -5.47 3.80
C LYS A 113 -9.23 -4.04 3.69
N ASN A 114 -9.27 -3.28 4.79
CA ASN A 114 -8.86 -1.88 4.83
C ASN A 114 -7.34 -1.69 4.73
N HIS A 115 -6.55 -2.77 4.84
CA HIS A 115 -5.10 -2.69 4.65
C HIS A 115 -4.73 -2.61 3.15
N PHE A 116 -5.63 -3.04 2.25
CA PHE A 116 -5.33 -3.14 0.81
C PHE A 116 -4.76 -1.86 0.19
N PRO A 117 -5.29 -0.65 0.43
CA PRO A 117 -4.69 0.55 -0.15
C PRO A 117 -3.25 0.80 0.30
N TYR A 118 -2.91 0.49 1.55
CA TYR A 118 -1.55 0.60 2.07
C TYR A 118 -0.63 -0.49 1.50
N VAL A 119 -1.09 -1.74 1.50
CA VAL A 119 -0.42 -2.88 0.87
C VAL A 119 -0.08 -2.54 -0.58
N TYR A 120 -1.06 -2.08 -1.34
CA TYR A 120 -0.87 -1.80 -2.75
C TYR A 120 0.09 -0.62 -2.96
N ARG A 121 0.02 0.42 -2.12
CA ARG A 121 1.00 1.52 -2.12
C ARG A 121 2.43 1.03 -1.86
N ILE A 122 2.62 0.11 -0.93
CA ILE A 122 3.94 -0.48 -0.61
C ILE A 122 4.45 -1.30 -1.80
N ILE A 123 3.58 -2.10 -2.43
CA ILE A 123 3.93 -2.91 -3.60
C ILE A 123 4.42 -2.07 -4.79
N LEU A 124 3.91 -0.84 -4.97
CA LEU A 124 4.38 0.03 -6.06
C LEU A 124 5.86 0.42 -5.95
N VAL A 125 6.47 0.27 -4.76
CA VAL A 125 7.86 0.67 -4.48
C VAL A 125 8.65 -0.40 -3.71
N SER A 126 8.16 -1.65 -3.66
CA SER A 126 8.71 -2.70 -2.80
C SER A 126 10.07 -3.25 -3.26
N ASP A 127 10.48 -2.92 -4.49
CA ASP A 127 11.80 -3.20 -5.04
C ASP A 127 12.91 -2.35 -4.38
N ASP A 128 12.55 -1.21 -3.77
CA ASP A 128 13.47 -0.30 -3.11
C ASP A 128 13.04 -0.03 -1.65
N ILE A 129 13.74 -0.66 -0.71
CA ILE A 129 13.51 -0.47 0.74
C ILE A 129 13.68 1.00 1.15
N GLY A 130 14.54 1.77 0.47
CA GLY A 130 14.69 3.19 0.69
C GLY A 130 13.38 3.94 0.44
N LYS A 131 12.70 3.66 -0.68
CA LYS A 131 11.38 4.23 -0.98
C LYS A 131 10.30 3.77 -0.01
N VAL A 132 10.34 2.51 0.44
CA VAL A 132 9.40 2.02 1.46
C VAL A 132 9.56 2.80 2.78
N LYS A 133 10.80 3.17 3.16
CA LYS A 133 11.05 4.03 4.34
C LYS A 133 10.40 5.41 4.24
N GLU A 134 10.21 5.93 3.02
CA GLU A 134 9.59 7.24 2.79
C GLU A 134 8.05 7.20 2.94
N LEU A 135 7.44 6.00 2.97
CA LEU A 135 5.99 5.85 3.06
C LEU A 135 5.43 6.07 4.46
N PHE A 136 6.26 6.01 5.50
CA PHE A 136 5.84 6.11 6.89
C PHE A 136 6.55 7.23 7.65
N SER A 137 5.87 7.74 8.67
CA SER A 137 6.43 8.72 9.61
C SER A 137 6.46 8.14 11.03
N LEU A 138 7.49 8.50 11.79
CA LEU A 138 7.62 8.11 13.19
C LEU A 138 6.98 9.17 14.10
N SER A 139 6.22 8.72 15.09
CA SER A 139 5.66 9.53 16.16
C SER A 139 6.08 8.95 17.50
N PHE A 140 6.70 9.76 18.35
CA PHE A 140 7.21 9.30 19.64
C PHE A 140 6.14 9.48 20.71
N LYS A 141 5.89 8.44 21.51
CA LYS A 141 5.01 8.56 22.67
C LYS A 141 5.72 9.35 23.76
N LEU A 142 5.28 10.58 24.01
CA LEU A 142 5.76 11.37 25.16
C LEU A 142 5.43 10.59 26.44
N LYS A 143 6.45 10.30 27.28
CA LYS A 143 6.21 9.81 28.64
C LYS A 143 5.33 10.83 29.35
N LYS A 144 4.09 10.48 29.70
CA LYS A 144 3.29 11.25 30.66
C LYS A 144 4.14 11.37 31.92
N LYS A 145 4.56 12.58 32.29
CA LYS A 145 5.08 12.85 33.63
C LYS A 145 3.99 12.40 34.61
N ALA A 146 4.25 11.33 35.35
CA ALA A 146 3.47 11.05 36.55
C ALA A 146 3.63 12.28 37.46
N SER A 147 2.52 12.97 37.73
CA SER A 147 2.41 13.98 38.79
C SER A 147 2.06 13.27 40.07
#